data_AF-A0A946VBG0-F1
#
_entry.id   AF-A0A946VBG0-F1
#
_cell.length_a   1.000
_cell.length_b   1.000
_cell.length_c   1.000
_cell.angle_alpha   90.00
_cell.angle_beta   90.00
_cell.angle_gamma   90.00
#
_symmetry.space_group_name_H-M   'P 1'
#
loop_
_entity.id
_entity.type
_entity.pdbx_description
1 polymer ?
#
loop_
_entity_poly.entity_id
_entity_poly.type
_entity_poly.pdbx_seq_one_letter_code
_entity_poly.pdbx_strand_id
1 'polypeptide(L)'
;MNIESAVLDRYTAGAQAREDSLCCPVDYDNNLLAILPQEIIDRDYGCGDPSRYVQEGDIVLDLGSGGGKICYMAAQLVGPRGRVIGIDMNDEMLALAR
;
A
#
# COMPACT_ATOMS: atom_id res chain seq x y z
N MET A 1 -16.19 17.68 -14.03
CA MET A 1 -15.56 16.61 -13.24
C MET A 1 -15.45 17.12 -11.81
N ASN A 2 -15.99 16.39 -10.83
CA ASN A 2 -15.78 16.77 -9.43
C ASN A 2 -14.44 16.19 -8.96
N ILE A 3 -13.91 16.69 -7.84
CA ILE A 3 -12.57 16.30 -7.37
C ILE A 3 -12.54 14.80 -7.04
N GLU A 4 -13.57 14.30 -6.38
CA GLU A 4 -13.69 12.88 -6.00
C GLU A 4 -13.57 11.94 -7.21
N SER A 5 -14.31 12.21 -8.29
CA SER A 5 -14.24 11.38 -9.50
C SER A 5 -12.86 11.47 -10.16
N ALA A 6 -12.25 12.66 -10.19
CA ALA A 6 -10.91 12.83 -10.77
C ALA A 6 -9.85 12.03 -10.00
N VAL A 7 -9.94 12.00 -8.66
CA VAL A 7 -9.04 11.20 -7.82
C VAL A 7 -9.29 9.72 -8.02
N LEU A 8 -10.56 9.29 -8.03
CA LEU A 8 -10.91 7.89 -8.27
C LEU A 8 -10.37 7.40 -9.61
N ASP A 9 -10.66 8.11 -10.70
CA ASP A 9 -10.19 7.77 -12.05
C ASP A 9 -8.66 7.68 -12.11
N ARG A 10 -7.95 8.61 -11.46
CA ARG A 10 -6.48 8.66 -11.43
C ARG A 10 -5.87 7.42 -10.79
N TYR A 11 -6.44 6.97 -9.67
CA TYR A 11 -5.93 5.81 -8.93
C TYR A 11 -6.45 4.49 -9.51
N THR A 12 -7.65 4.45 -10.10
CA THR A 12 -8.13 3.27 -10.85
C THR A 12 -7.20 2.96 -12.03
N ALA A 13 -6.74 3.97 -12.77
CA ALA A 13 -5.71 3.79 -13.80
C ALA A 13 -4.40 3.23 -13.20
N GLY A 14 -3.98 3.78 -12.05
CA GLY A 14 -2.81 3.30 -11.32
C GLY A 14 -2.92 1.87 -10.78
N ALA A 15 -4.13 1.37 -10.50
CA ALA A 15 -4.36 0.01 -10.05
C ALA A 15 -4.16 -1.02 -11.19
N GLN A 16 -4.42 -0.60 -12.43
CA GLN A 16 -4.33 -1.44 -13.62
C GLN A 16 -2.94 -1.42 -14.25
N ALA A 17 -2.28 -0.26 -14.24
CA ALA A 17 -0.97 -0.05 -14.83
C ALA A 17 -0.11 0.85 -13.95
N ARG A 18 1.21 0.66 -14.02
CA ARG A 18 2.17 1.50 -13.31
C ARG A 18 2.15 2.93 -13.84
N GLU A 19 2.04 3.88 -12.94
CA GLU A 19 1.97 5.31 -13.22
C GLU A 19 3.21 6.03 -12.67
N ASP A 20 4.28 6.14 -13.48
CA ASP A 20 5.58 6.66 -13.03
C ASP A 20 5.51 8.07 -12.41
N SER A 21 4.55 8.90 -12.85
CA SER A 21 4.34 10.24 -12.29
C SER A 21 3.80 10.27 -10.86
N LEU A 22 3.26 9.15 -10.37
CA LEU A 22 2.79 8.98 -9.00
C LEU A 22 3.83 8.30 -8.11
N CYS A 23 4.87 7.69 -8.69
CA CYS A 23 5.88 6.98 -7.92
C CYS A 23 6.77 7.98 -7.16
N CYS A 24 6.90 7.76 -5.86
CA CYS A 24 7.83 8.48 -5.01
C CYS A 24 9.05 7.60 -4.71
N PRO A 25 10.29 8.13 -4.79
CA PRO A 25 11.46 7.39 -4.37
C PRO A 25 11.45 7.28 -2.83
N VAL A 26 11.23 6.07 -2.33
CA VAL A 26 11.27 5.75 -0.91
C VAL A 26 12.20 4.56 -0.72
N ASP A 27 13.13 4.69 0.21
CA ASP A 27 14.07 3.63 0.57
C ASP A 27 13.43 2.74 1.64
N TYR A 28 12.97 1.56 1.24
CA TYR A 28 12.38 0.56 2.13
C TYR A 28 13.40 -0.55 2.42
N ASP A 29 13.24 -1.23 3.55
CA ASP A 29 13.97 -2.48 3.78
C ASP A 29 13.61 -3.51 2.71
N ASN A 30 14.60 -3.87 1.88
CA ASN A 30 14.43 -4.85 0.79
C ASN A 30 13.96 -6.22 1.29
N ASN A 31 14.23 -6.59 2.53
CA ASN A 31 13.74 -7.84 3.10
C ASN A 31 12.22 -7.85 3.23
N LEU A 32 11.63 -6.70 3.57
CA LEU A 32 10.19 -6.56 3.69
C LEU A 32 9.51 -6.55 2.33
N LEU A 33 10.22 -6.20 1.24
CA LEU A 33 9.71 -6.23 -0.13
C LEU A 33 9.84 -7.60 -0.80
N ALA A 34 10.81 -8.42 -0.38
CA ALA A 34 11.20 -9.64 -1.09
C ALA A 34 10.08 -10.69 -1.25
N ILE A 35 9.08 -10.67 -0.36
CA ILE A 35 7.97 -11.62 -0.39
C ILE A 35 6.68 -11.06 -1.03
N LEU A 36 6.67 -9.78 -1.42
CA LEU A 36 5.49 -9.15 -1.99
C LEU A 36 5.39 -9.48 -3.49
N PRO A 37 4.17 -9.66 -4.02
CA PRO A 37 3.94 -9.67 -5.46
C PRO A 37 4.50 -8.41 -6.13
N GLN A 38 5.19 -8.57 -7.26
CA GLN A 38 5.82 -7.46 -7.97
C GLN A 38 4.81 -6.38 -8.38
N GLU A 39 3.58 -6.75 -8.72
CA GLU A 39 2.53 -5.80 -9.09
C GLU A 39 2.12 -4.87 -7.94
N ILE A 40 2.21 -5.32 -6.69
CA ILE A 40 1.94 -4.48 -5.51
C ILE A 40 3.08 -3.48 -5.30
N ILE A 41 4.32 -3.89 -5.57
CA ILE A 41 5.50 -3.02 -5.48
C ILE A 41 5.46 -1.96 -6.58
N ASP A 42 5.16 -2.39 -7.82
CA ASP A 42 5.17 -1.52 -9.00
C ASP A 42 4.01 -0.52 -9.04
N ARG A 43 2.89 -0.83 -8.38
CA ARG A 43 1.67 0.00 -8.33
C ARG A 43 1.43 0.61 -6.95
N ASP A 44 2.51 0.88 -6.23
CA ASP A 44 2.47 1.66 -5.01
C ASP A 44 2.80 3.13 -5.28
N TYR A 45 1.98 4.00 -4.70
CA TYR A 45 2.02 5.45 -4.92
C TYR A 45 2.18 6.22 -3.61
N GLY A 46 2.71 5.56 -2.57
CA GLY A 46 3.01 6.17 -1.29
C GLY A 46 4.39 6.84 -1.28
N CYS A 47 4.53 7.91 -0.49
CA CYS A 47 5.78 8.70 -0.41
C CYS A 47 6.50 8.58 0.94
N GLY A 48 6.25 7.52 1.71
CA GLY A 48 6.86 7.33 3.02
C GLY A 48 6.97 5.89 3.47
N ASP A 49 7.88 5.67 4.42
CA ASP A 49 8.08 4.38 5.09
C ASP A 49 7.72 4.45 6.57
N PRO A 50 6.45 4.11 6.93
CA PRO A 50 6.00 4.02 8.31
C PRO A 50 6.38 2.69 8.98
N SER A 51 6.94 1.70 8.25
CA SER A 51 7.22 0.37 8.77
C SER A 51 8.17 0.39 9.97
N ARG A 52 9.09 1.36 10.01
CA ARG A 52 10.02 1.59 11.12
C ARG A 52 9.38 1.83 12.49
N TYR A 53 8.10 2.17 12.53
CA TYR A 53 7.36 2.45 13.77
C TYR A 53 6.50 1.27 14.23
N VAL A 54 6.44 0.19 13.45
CA VAL A 54 5.62 -0.98 13.73
C VAL A 54 6.38 -1.95 14.64
N GLN A 55 5.71 -2.44 15.69
CA GLN A 55 6.25 -3.40 16.64
C GLN A 55 5.47 -4.73 16.61
N GLU A 56 6.11 -5.80 17.09
CA GLU A 56 5.45 -7.10 17.22
C GLU A 56 4.24 -7.01 18.16
N GLY A 57 3.10 -7.51 17.70
CA GLY A 57 1.84 -7.48 18.45
C GLY A 57 0.98 -6.23 18.23
N ASP A 58 1.45 -5.25 17.46
CA ASP A 58 0.68 -4.04 17.17
C ASP A 58 -0.60 -4.34 16.37
N ILE A 59 -1.58 -3.46 16.54
CA ILE A 59 -2.74 -3.35 15.65
C ILE A 59 -2.55 -2.07 14.82
N VAL A 60 -2.23 -2.24 13.53
CA VAL A 60 -1.94 -1.15 12.59
C VAL A 60 -3.16 -0.87 11.72
N LEU A 61 -3.49 0.41 11.57
CA LEU A 61 -4.48 0.93 10.62
C LEU A 61 -3.78 1.76 9.55
N ASP A 62 -3.88 1.35 8.29
CA ASP A 62 -3.34 2.04 7.13
C ASP A 62 -4.48 2.75 6.37
N LEU A 63 -4.36 4.08 6.22
CA LEU A 63 -5.39 4.94 5.62
C LEU A 63 -4.94 5.39 4.23
N GLY A 64 -5.67 4.96 3.20
CA GLY A 64 -5.22 5.06 1.81
C GLY A 64 -4.25 3.93 1.45
N SER A 65 -4.60 2.69 1.82
CA SER A 65 -3.68 1.55 1.74
C SER A 65 -3.33 1.12 0.31
N GLY A 66 -4.05 1.61 -0.70
CA GLY A 66 -3.86 1.26 -2.11
C GLY A 66 -3.88 -0.25 -2.34
N GLY A 67 -2.92 -0.73 -3.14
CA GLY A 67 -2.68 -2.16 -3.36
C GLY A 67 -2.10 -2.92 -2.15
N GLY A 68 -1.90 -2.25 -1.01
CA GLY A 68 -1.59 -2.89 0.27
C GLY A 68 -0.10 -3.09 0.56
N LYS A 69 0.83 -2.47 -0.17
CA LYS A 69 2.28 -2.65 0.03
C LYS A 69 2.68 -2.46 1.50
N ILE A 70 2.29 -1.32 2.10
CA ILE A 70 2.57 -1.04 3.52
C ILE A 70 1.83 -2.02 4.43
N CYS A 71 0.59 -2.39 4.13
CA CYS A 71 -0.14 -3.40 4.88
C CYS A 71 0.62 -4.73 4.96
N TYR A 72 1.14 -5.22 3.83
CA TYR A 72 1.89 -6.48 3.77
C TYR A 72 3.26 -6.38 4.45
N MET A 73 3.95 -5.24 4.33
CA MET A 73 5.18 -4.99 5.07
C MET A 73 4.93 -4.99 6.58
N ALA A 74 3.89 -4.26 7.03
CA ALA A 74 3.50 -4.21 8.43
C ALA A 74 3.06 -5.59 8.95
N ALA A 75 2.39 -6.41 8.13
CA ALA A 75 1.94 -7.74 8.53
C ALA A 75 3.10 -8.66 8.93
N GLN A 76 4.26 -8.51 8.27
CA GLN A 76 5.49 -9.23 8.63
C GLN A 76 6.04 -8.77 9.99
N LEU A 77 5.96 -7.47 10.28
CA LEU A 77 6.52 -6.86 11.49
C LEU A 77 5.65 -7.08 12.73
N VAL A 78 4.32 -6.96 12.61
CA VAL A 78 3.40 -7.16 13.74
C VAL A 78 3.33 -8.63 14.16
N GLY A 79 3.68 -9.55 13.27
CA GLY A 79 3.73 -10.98 13.55
C GLY A 79 2.35 -11.59 13.86
N PRO A 80 2.31 -12.87 14.28
CA PRO A 80 1.07 -13.65 14.39
C PRO A 80 0.12 -13.18 15.51
N ARG A 81 0.61 -12.36 16.44
CA ARG A 81 -0.19 -11.80 17.54
C ARG A 81 -0.75 -10.41 17.22
N GLY A 82 -0.23 -9.76 16.19
CA GLY A 82 -0.68 -8.46 15.75
C GLY A 82 -1.75 -8.53 14.66
N ARG A 83 -2.12 -7.37 14.14
CA ARG A 83 -3.11 -7.23 13.07
C ARG A 83 -2.82 -6.00 12.23
N VAL A 84 -3.10 -6.08 10.93
CA VAL A 84 -3.07 -4.93 10.03
C VAL A 84 -4.43 -4.78 9.36
N ILE A 85 -4.92 -3.55 9.29
CA ILE A 85 -6.20 -3.19 8.68
C ILE A 85 -5.91 -2.10 7.64
N GLY A 86 -6.08 -2.41 6.36
CA GLY A 86 -6.00 -1.44 5.27
C GLY A 86 -7.39 -0.87 4.95
N ILE A 87 -7.47 0.45 4.80
CA ILE A 87 -8.65 1.14 4.29
C ILE A 87 -8.24 1.91 3.04
N ASP A 88 -8.95 1.67 1.94
CA ASP A 88 -8.88 2.49 0.75
C ASP A 88 -10.30 2.76 0.22
N MET A 89 -10.46 3.81 -0.56
CA MET A 89 -11.73 4.18 -1.19
C MET A 89 -11.88 3.65 -2.62
N ASN A 90 -10.77 3.20 -3.23
CA ASN A 90 -10.73 2.75 -4.62
C ASN A 90 -10.88 1.22 -4.67
N ASP A 91 -11.98 0.74 -5.26
CA ASP A 91 -12.29 -0.69 -5.33
C ASP A 91 -11.27 -1.47 -6.17
N GLU A 92 -10.71 -0.88 -7.23
CA GLU A 92 -9.69 -1.53 -8.05
C GLU A 92 -8.35 -1.69 -7.31
N MET A 93 -7.98 -0.72 -6.48
CA MET A 93 -6.83 -0.85 -5.57
C MET A 93 -7.06 -1.93 -4.52
N LEU A 94 -8.26 -1.98 -3.93
CA LEU A 94 -8.62 -3.02 -2.98
C LEU A 94 -8.66 -4.41 -3.63
N ALA A 95 -9.02 -4.50 -4.91
CA ALA A 95 -8.99 -5.74 -5.68
C ALA A 95 -7.55 -6.20 -5.95
N LEU A 96 -6.61 -5.27 -6.20
CA LEU A 96 -5.18 -5.60 -6.30
C LEU A 96 -4.61 -6.12 -4.96
N ALA A 97 -5.16 -5.66 -3.83
CA ALA A 97 -4.72 -6.03 -2.49
C ALA A 97 -5.34 -7.33 -1.92
N ARG A 98 -6.23 -8.02 -2.64
CA ARG A 98 -7.01 -9.17 -2.13
C ARG A 98 -6.82 -10.42 -2.98
#